data_AF-A0A1T1IEZ8-F1
#
_entry.id   AF-A0A1T1IEZ8-F1
#
_cell.length_a   1.000
_cell.length_b   1.000
_cell.length_c   1.000
_cell.angle_alpha   90.00
_cell.angle_beta   90.00
_cell.angle_gamma   90.00
#
_symmetry.space_group_name_H-M   'P 1'
#
loop_
_entity.id
_entity.type
_entity.pdbx_description
1 polymer ?
#
loop_
_entity_poly.entity_id
_entity_poly.type
_entity_poly.pdbx_seq_one_letter_code
_entity_poly.pdbx_strand_id
1 'polypeptide(L)'
;MFTPEFVSQERGEYILVANHSLETSQSVDLSIKYNRARILFSRQHLPQNLKVCRLVYDIRGQSVAVSDLDRIVGSLSSMCQVEFKR
;
A
#
# COMPACT_ATOMS: atom_id res chain seq x y z
N MET A 1 -0.86 18.14 2.33
CA MET A 1 -2.19 17.56 2.65
C MET A 1 -2.15 16.09 2.25
N PHE A 2 -2.52 15.18 3.15
CA PHE A 2 -2.58 13.75 2.88
C PHE A 2 -4.03 13.29 2.99
N THR A 3 -4.52 12.59 1.97
CA THR A 3 -5.88 12.06 1.95
C THR A 3 -5.81 10.58 1.57
N PRO A 4 -6.17 9.65 2.47
CA PRO A 4 -6.30 8.25 2.12
C PRO A 4 -7.56 8.04 1.28
N GLU A 5 -7.59 6.95 0.53
CA GLU A 5 -8.72 6.57 -0.33
C GLU A 5 -9.95 6.17 0.50
N PHE A 6 -9.75 5.68 1.72
CA PHE A 6 -10.84 5.41 2.65
C PHE A 6 -10.37 5.53 4.11
N VAL A 7 -11.29 5.88 5.01
CA VAL A 7 -11.08 5.92 6.46
C VAL A 7 -12.24 5.23 7.16
N SER A 8 -11.94 4.30 8.06
CA SER A 8 -12.90 3.78 9.03
C SER A 8 -12.50 4.23 10.43
N GLN A 9 -13.24 5.19 10.96
CA GLN A 9 -13.04 5.71 12.32
C GLN A 9 -13.33 4.64 13.37
N GLU A 10 -14.34 3.80 13.15
CA GLU A 10 -14.74 2.70 14.03
C GLU A 10 -13.60 1.69 14.23
N ARG A 11 -12.89 1.36 13.14
CA ARG A 11 -11.77 0.40 13.16
C ARG A 11 -10.40 1.05 13.41
N GLY A 12 -10.34 2.38 13.50
CA GLY A 12 -9.08 3.11 13.58
C GLY A 12 -8.15 2.84 12.39
N GLU A 13 -8.73 2.58 11.21
CA GLU A 13 -7.98 2.20 10.00
C GLU A 13 -8.16 3.20 8.86
N TYR A 14 -7.14 3.27 8.02
CA TYR A 14 -7.20 3.94 6.73
C TYR A 14 -6.68 3.02 5.64
N ILE A 15 -7.24 3.19 4.44
CA ILE A 15 -6.91 2.37 3.27
C ILE A 15 -6.19 3.23 2.24
N LEU A 16 -5.11 2.67 1.73
CA LEU A 16 -4.42 3.15 0.54
C LEU A 16 -4.66 2.19 -0.61
N VAL A 17 -4.93 2.73 -1.79
CA VAL A 17 -5.05 1.93 -3.02
C VAL A 17 -3.85 2.22 -3.91
N ALA A 18 -3.18 1.16 -4.38
CA ALA A 18 -2.09 1.23 -5.33
C ALA A 18 -2.49 0.54 -6.63
N ASN A 19 -2.62 1.32 -7.70
CA ASN A 19 -3.02 0.87 -9.04
C ASN A 19 -1.85 0.94 -10.05
N HIS A 20 -0.61 0.91 -9.56
CA HIS A 20 0.57 0.96 -10.42
C HIS A 20 0.66 -0.29 -11.30
N SER A 21 1.28 -0.16 -12.48
CA SER A 21 1.73 -1.32 -13.23
C SER A 21 2.86 -2.02 -12.45
N LEU A 22 2.76 -3.34 -12.29
CA LEU A 22 3.73 -4.19 -11.60
C LEU A 22 4.31 -5.27 -12.51
N GLU A 23 4.14 -5.14 -13.83
CA GLU A 23 4.56 -6.15 -14.82
C GLU A 23 6.08 -6.19 -15.06
N THR A 24 6.82 -5.26 -14.47
CA THR A 24 8.29 -5.30 -14.47
C THR A 24 8.84 -5.12 -13.07
N SER A 25 9.99 -5.73 -12.78
CA SER A 25 10.65 -5.60 -11.49
C SER A 25 11.04 -4.14 -11.17
N GLN A 26 11.33 -3.31 -12.18
CA GLN A 26 11.58 -1.88 -11.98
C GLN A 26 10.32 -1.15 -11.50
N SER A 27 9.16 -1.44 -12.11
CA SER A 27 7.89 -0.84 -11.69
C SER A 27 7.52 -1.27 -10.27
N VAL A 28 7.80 -2.52 -9.90
CA VAL A 28 7.63 -3.03 -8.54
C VAL A 28 8.48 -2.25 -7.54
N ASP A 29 9.75 -2.00 -7.85
CA ASP A 29 10.65 -1.22 -6.96
C ASP A 29 10.18 0.22 -6.77
N LEU A 30 9.74 0.86 -7.85
CA LEU A 30 9.16 2.21 -7.78
C LEU A 30 7.90 2.22 -6.93
N SER A 31 7.03 1.23 -7.12
CA SER A 31 5.80 1.08 -6.36
C SER A 31 6.06 0.90 -4.86
N ILE A 32 7.03 0.05 -4.49
CA ILE A 32 7.44 -0.14 -3.09
C ILE A 32 7.93 1.17 -2.49
N LYS A 33 8.84 1.87 -3.17
CA LYS A 33 9.40 3.16 -2.71
C LYS A 33 8.32 4.20 -2.51
N TYR A 34 7.42 4.34 -3.49
CA TYR A 34 6.32 5.29 -3.45
C TYR A 34 5.36 5.00 -2.29
N ASN A 35 4.89 3.76 -2.16
CA ASN A 35 3.95 3.40 -1.11
C ASN A 35 4.57 3.49 0.29
N ARG A 36 5.85 3.12 0.45
CA ARG A 36 6.59 3.33 1.69
C ARG A 36 6.61 4.81 2.09
N ALA A 37 6.91 5.70 1.14
CA ALA A 37 6.92 7.14 1.38
C ALA A 37 5.51 7.64 1.77
N ARG A 38 4.45 7.19 1.08
CA ARG A 38 3.06 7.53 1.43
C ARG A 38 2.70 7.11 2.85
N ILE A 39 3.07 5.90 3.27
CA ILE A 39 2.79 5.39 4.62
C ILE A 39 3.57 6.18 5.70
N LEU A 40 4.81 6.58 5.43
CA LEU A 40 5.56 7.41 6.37
C LEU A 40 4.96 8.80 6.49
N PHE A 41 4.58 9.39 5.36
CA PHE A 41 4.00 10.72 5.30
C PHE A 41 2.62 10.76 5.99
N SER A 42 1.81 9.72 5.84
CA SER A 42 0.48 9.64 6.48
C SER A 42 0.57 9.70 8.00
N ARG A 43 1.57 9.05 8.62
CA ARG A 43 1.76 9.03 10.08
C ARG A 43 1.93 10.42 10.70
N GLN A 44 2.41 11.39 9.91
CA GLN A 44 2.60 12.77 10.36
C GLN A 44 1.33 13.64 10.19
N HIS A 45 0.37 13.19 9.39
CA HIS A 45 -0.78 13.99 8.96
C HIS A 45 -2.12 13.43 9.41
N LEU A 46 -2.20 12.13 9.71
CA LEU A 46 -3.42 11.49 10.15
C LEU A 46 -3.63 11.64 11.67
N PRO A 47 -4.90 11.77 12.11
CA PRO A 47 -5.25 11.71 13.53
C PRO A 47 -4.69 10.46 14.22
N GLN A 48 -4.29 10.61 15.50
CA GLN A 48 -3.65 9.55 16.28
C GLN A 48 -4.52 8.29 16.48
N ASN A 49 -5.84 8.41 16.30
CA ASN A 49 -6.76 7.28 16.38
C ASN A 49 -6.76 6.40 15.12
N LEU A 50 -6.17 6.86 14.00
CA LEU A 50 -6.04 6.08 12.77
C LEU A 50 -4.66 5.42 12.69
N LYS A 51 -4.49 4.29 13.39
CA LYS A 51 -3.20 3.60 13.54
C LYS A 51 -2.98 2.45 12.54
N VAL A 52 -4.06 1.90 12.00
CA VAL A 52 -4.00 0.72 11.13
C VAL A 52 -3.97 1.18 9.66
N CYS A 53 -2.87 0.88 8.98
CA CYS A 53 -2.73 1.12 7.54
C CYS A 53 -3.01 -0.17 6.78
N ARG A 54 -3.95 -0.11 5.82
CA ARG A 54 -4.17 -1.18 4.84
C ARG A 54 -3.79 -0.68 3.45
N LEU A 55 -2.92 -1.39 2.76
CA LEU A 55 -2.50 -1.08 1.39
C LEU A 55 -3.05 -2.16 0.46
N VAL A 56 -3.99 -1.76 -0.39
CA VAL A 56 -4.63 -2.62 -1.38
C VAL A 56 -4.00 -2.36 -2.74
N TYR A 57 -3.30 -3.35 -3.27
CA TYR A 57 -2.84 -3.35 -4.65
C TYR A 57 -3.96 -3.82 -5.57
N ASP A 58 -4.38 -2.98 -6.50
CA ASP A 58 -5.27 -3.36 -7.59
C ASP A 58 -4.44 -3.83 -8.79
N ILE A 59 -4.36 -5.15 -8.96
CA ILE A 59 -3.56 -5.81 -9.99
C ILE A 59 -4.44 -6.54 -11.02
N ARG A 60 -5.74 -6.23 -11.05
CA ARG A 60 -6.67 -6.77 -12.05
C ARG A 60 -6.15 -6.49 -13.46
N GLY A 61 -6.07 -7.53 -14.28
CA GLY A 61 -5.60 -7.43 -15.67
C GLY A 61 -4.09 -7.35 -15.85
N GLN A 62 -3.28 -7.47 -14.80
CA GLN A 62 -1.82 -7.46 -14.89
C GLN A 62 -1.23 -8.86 -14.72
N SER A 63 -0.16 -9.17 -15.46
CA SER A 63 0.62 -10.40 -15.26
C SER A 63 1.79 -10.15 -14.32
N VAL A 64 1.58 -10.38 -13.01
CA VAL A 64 2.60 -10.12 -11.97
C VAL A 64 3.20 -11.42 -11.46
N ALA A 65 4.53 -11.51 -11.45
CA ALA A 65 5.23 -12.67 -10.93
C ALA A 65 5.01 -12.83 -9.42
N VAL A 66 4.84 -14.07 -8.94
CA VAL A 66 4.66 -14.36 -7.50
C VAL A 66 5.85 -13.83 -6.68
N SER A 67 7.07 -13.97 -7.19
CA SER A 67 8.28 -13.45 -6.55
C SER A 67 8.26 -11.92 -6.36
N ASP A 68 7.64 -11.18 -7.28
CA ASP A 68 7.50 -9.72 -7.15
C ASP A 68 6.43 -9.37 -6.11
N LEU A 69 5.33 -10.15 -6.02
CA LEU A 69 4.34 -10.00 -4.96
C LEU A 69 4.94 -10.26 -3.57
N ASP A 70 5.73 -11.32 -3.44
CA ASP A 70 6.45 -11.65 -2.21
C ASP A 70 7.43 -10.53 -1.83
N ARG A 71 8.11 -9.92 -2.82
CA ARG A 71 8.99 -8.78 -2.59
C ARG A 71 8.23 -7.56 -2.06
N ILE A 72 7.05 -7.29 -2.59
CA ILE A 72 6.17 -6.21 -2.10
C ILE A 72 5.77 -6.45 -0.64
N VAL A 73 5.28 -7.66 -0.34
CA VAL A 73 4.87 -8.06 1.02
C VAL A 73 6.05 -7.94 1.98
N GLY A 74 7.19 -8.54 1.66
CA GLY A 74 8.40 -8.49 2.50
C GLY A 74 8.89 -7.06 2.77
N SER A 75 8.69 -6.14 1.82
CA SER A 75 9.14 -4.75 1.95
C SER A 75 8.22 -3.86 2.78
N LEU A 76 6.91 -4.18 2.85
CA LEU A 76 5.89 -3.26 3.36
C LEU A 76 5.10 -3.79 4.56
N SER A 77 5.11 -5.11 4.83
CA SER A 77 4.33 -5.71 5.92
C SER A 77 4.75 -5.27 7.32
N SER A 78 5.96 -4.73 7.50
CA SER A 78 6.39 -4.12 8.76
C SER A 78 5.71 -2.78 9.06
N MET A 79 5.03 -2.18 8.08
CA MET A 79 4.47 -0.83 8.16
C MET A 79 2.96 -0.77 7.95
N CYS A 80 2.39 -1.74 7.24
CA CYS A 80 0.97 -1.82 6.88
C CYS A 80 0.56 -3.27 6.60
N GLN A 81 -0.75 -3.52 6.55
CA GLN A 81 -1.29 -4.76 5.99
C GLN A 81 -1.33 -4.64 4.47
N VAL A 82 -0.77 -5.61 3.74
CA VAL A 82 -0.73 -5.62 2.28
C VAL A 82 -1.76 -6.62 1.75
N GLU A 83 -2.62 -6.15 0.85
CA GLU A 83 -3.65 -6.96 0.19
C GLU A 83 -3.53 -6.80 -1.33
N PHE A 84 -3.89 -7.85 -2.08
CA PHE A 84 -3.92 -7.80 -3.55
C PHE A 84 -5.32 -8.12 -4.04
N LYS A 85 -5.88 -7.21 -4.84
CA LYS A 85 -7.12 -7.45 -5.59
C LYS A 85 -6.76 -7.91 -7.00
N ARG A 86 -7.20 -9.12 -7.33
CA ARG A 86 -7.00 -9.79 -8.63
C ARG A 86 -8.30 -9.88 -9.39
#